data_AF-A0A2V9M6A6-F1
#
_entry.id   AF-A0A2V9M6A6-F1
#
_cell.length_a   1.000
_cell.length_b   1.000
_cell.length_c   1.000
_cell.angle_alpha   90.00
_cell.angle_beta   90.00
_cell.angle_gamma   90.00
#
_symmetry.space_group_name_H-M   'P 1'
#
loop_
_entity.id
_entity.type
_entity.pdbx_description
1 polymer ?
#
loop_
_entity_poly.entity_id
_entity_poly.type
_entity_poly.pdbx_seq_one_letter_code
_entity_poly.pdbx_strand_id
1 'polypeptide(L)'
;MCLALPFTVATGQAQQQPSAKATAKTSSLTLIPETTGTGDWVTVLCNNIKTPNKKDLFVTASFEAGLYTLTEVFGSGTSNAQARVQVRVLLDGQEVEPGPIAYAERIQTLSADLTEAERIEFILRTVAAASFSYVAVDVPVGVHTVCVQARVDTDGTGDFRAFGAVGKGTLTVEEVRLIKGEDVVAVE
;
A
#
# COMPACT_ATOMS: atom_id res chain seq x y z
N MET A 1 47.43 -23.80 29.22
CA MET A 1 46.00 -23.45 29.36
C MET A 1 45.51 -23.08 27.96
N CYS A 2 44.73 -23.97 27.35
CA CYS A 2 44.35 -23.91 25.93
C CYS A 2 42.97 -23.23 25.82
N LEU A 3 42.87 -22.07 25.16
CA LEU A 3 41.58 -21.42 24.88
C LEU A 3 41.07 -21.92 23.51
N ALA A 4 39.94 -22.63 23.52
CA ALA A 4 39.21 -23.00 22.31
C ALA A 4 37.97 -22.11 22.16
N LEU A 5 37.87 -21.40 21.03
CA LEU A 5 36.68 -20.64 20.62
C LEU A 5 35.69 -21.59 19.91
N PRO A 6 34.39 -21.57 20.22
CA PRO A 6 33.41 -22.31 19.46
C PRO A 6 33.06 -21.58 18.15
N PHE A 7 33.28 -22.25 17.03
CA PHE A 7 32.77 -21.88 15.71
C PHE A 7 31.27 -22.19 15.68
N THR A 8 30.41 -21.18 15.68
CA THR A 8 28.96 -21.36 15.45
C THR A 8 28.70 -21.47 13.95
N VAL A 9 28.36 -22.67 13.49
CA VAL A 9 27.88 -22.92 12.13
C VAL A 9 26.44 -22.40 12.04
N ALA A 10 26.22 -21.32 11.28
CA ALA A 10 24.88 -20.89 10.91
C ALA A 10 24.33 -21.88 9.87
N THR A 11 23.41 -22.76 10.30
CA THR A 11 22.64 -23.57 9.36
C THR A 11 21.65 -22.65 8.64
N GLY A 12 22.01 -22.22 7.43
CA GLY A 12 21.05 -21.60 6.51
C GLY A 12 19.96 -22.63 6.20
N GLN A 13 18.75 -22.41 6.69
CA GLN A 13 17.61 -23.22 6.27
C GLN A 13 17.34 -22.90 4.80
N ALA A 14 17.67 -23.83 3.92
CA ALA A 14 17.26 -23.79 2.53
C ALA A 14 15.73 -23.87 2.50
N GLN A 15 15.06 -22.74 2.28
CA GLN A 15 13.62 -22.70 2.17
C GLN A 15 13.22 -23.37 0.85
N GLN A 16 12.85 -24.64 0.94
CA GLN A 16 12.51 -25.51 -0.20
C GLN A 16 11.10 -25.17 -0.71
N GLN A 17 10.93 -23.96 -1.26
CA GLN A 17 9.69 -23.58 -1.94
C GLN A 17 9.72 -24.14 -3.37
N PRO A 18 8.76 -25.00 -3.77
CA PRO A 18 8.62 -25.41 -5.16
C PRO A 18 8.42 -24.19 -6.06
N SER A 19 9.02 -24.19 -7.25
CA SER A 19 8.71 -23.13 -8.23
C SER A 19 7.27 -23.30 -8.67
N ALA A 20 6.49 -22.24 -8.53
CA ALA A 20 5.12 -22.15 -9.00
C ALA A 20 5.03 -20.93 -9.91
N LYS A 21 4.35 -21.09 -11.06
CA LYS A 21 4.16 -19.98 -12.00
C LYS A 21 3.31 -18.84 -11.42
N ALA A 22 2.52 -19.14 -10.39
CA ALA A 22 1.74 -18.20 -9.62
C ALA A 22 1.78 -18.58 -8.14
N THR A 23 1.80 -17.58 -7.26
CA THR A 23 1.59 -17.74 -5.83
C THR A 23 0.58 -16.71 -5.36
N ALA A 24 -0.26 -17.08 -4.39
CA ALA A 24 -1.25 -16.19 -3.82
C ALA A 24 -1.24 -16.29 -2.30
N LYS A 25 -1.43 -15.16 -1.64
CA LYS A 25 -1.62 -15.09 -0.19
C LYS A 25 -2.73 -14.13 0.14
N THR A 26 -3.48 -14.43 1.19
CA THR A 26 -4.51 -13.54 1.72
C THR A 26 -4.02 -12.93 3.03
N SER A 27 -4.41 -11.68 3.29
CA SER A 27 -4.19 -11.01 4.57
C SER A 27 -5.51 -10.86 5.31
N SER A 28 -5.48 -11.12 6.63
CA SER A 28 -6.51 -10.64 7.55
C SER A 28 -6.33 -9.14 7.80
N LEU A 29 -7.34 -8.49 8.40
CA LEU A 29 -7.34 -7.07 8.75
C LEU A 29 -5.99 -6.63 9.34
N THR A 30 -5.24 -5.80 8.61
CA THR A 30 -4.01 -5.18 9.09
C THR A 30 -4.27 -3.70 9.32
N LEU A 31 -4.48 -3.33 10.58
CA LEU A 31 -4.75 -1.94 10.93
C LEU A 31 -3.47 -1.13 10.75
N ILE A 32 -3.50 -0.21 9.78
CA ILE A 32 -2.54 0.88 9.73
C ILE A 32 -3.00 1.88 10.79
N PRO A 33 -2.12 2.31 11.72
CA PRO A 33 -2.46 3.32 12.70
C PRO A 33 -3.02 4.58 12.04
N GLU A 34 -3.97 5.22 12.70
CA GLU A 34 -4.46 6.53 12.28
C GLU A 34 -3.32 7.55 12.32
N THR A 35 -3.18 8.35 11.26
CA THR A 35 -2.14 9.37 11.14
C THR A 35 -2.73 10.74 10.89
N THR A 36 -2.12 11.75 11.49
CA THR A 36 -2.26 13.17 11.09
C THR A 36 -1.06 13.53 10.22
N GLY A 37 -1.28 14.01 9.00
CA GLY A 37 -0.20 14.20 8.03
C GLY A 37 0.15 12.91 7.28
N THR A 38 1.43 12.75 6.94
CA THR A 38 1.95 11.57 6.22
C THR A 38 2.36 10.48 7.21
N GLY A 39 1.73 9.31 7.08
CA GLY A 39 2.10 8.12 7.85
C GLY A 39 3.30 7.36 7.28
N ASP A 40 3.94 6.57 8.14
CA ASP A 40 4.98 5.63 7.73
C ASP A 40 4.42 4.47 6.90
N TRP A 41 5.26 3.88 6.07
CA TRP A 41 4.93 2.67 5.33
C TRP A 41 4.85 1.46 6.27
N VAL A 42 3.69 0.80 6.29
CA VAL A 42 3.46 -0.41 7.06
C VAL A 42 3.35 -1.60 6.11
N THR A 43 4.11 -2.66 6.36
CA THR A 43 3.98 -3.92 5.61
C THR A 43 2.68 -4.63 5.95
N VAL A 44 1.80 -4.79 4.97
CA VAL A 44 0.45 -5.36 5.15
C VAL A 44 0.35 -6.83 4.73
N LEU A 45 1.20 -7.26 3.81
CA LEU A 45 1.22 -8.64 3.32
C LEU A 45 2.55 -8.95 2.64
N CYS A 46 3.17 -10.08 2.96
CA CYS A 46 4.33 -10.59 2.21
C CYS A 46 4.09 -12.01 1.71
N ASN A 47 4.57 -12.29 0.50
CA ASN A 47 4.54 -13.59 -0.16
C ASN A 47 5.91 -13.87 -0.79
N ASN A 48 6.28 -15.14 -0.91
CA ASN A 48 7.53 -15.53 -1.53
C ASN A 48 7.24 -16.15 -2.89
N ILE A 49 8.11 -15.91 -3.87
CA ILE A 49 8.07 -16.57 -5.18
C ILE A 49 9.46 -17.08 -5.55
N LYS A 50 9.52 -18.25 -6.19
CA LYS A 50 10.78 -18.82 -6.68
C LYS A 50 10.84 -18.72 -8.20
N THR A 51 11.77 -17.92 -8.71
CA THR A 51 12.09 -17.74 -10.13
C THR A 51 13.16 -18.77 -10.55
N PRO A 52 12.82 -19.81 -11.34
CA PRO A 52 13.77 -20.84 -11.74
C PRO A 52 14.73 -20.39 -12.85
N ASN A 53 14.36 -19.33 -13.56
CA ASN A 53 15.13 -18.64 -14.59
C ASN A 53 14.91 -17.13 -14.41
N LYS A 54 15.71 -16.29 -15.08
CA LYS A 54 15.44 -14.86 -15.12
C LYS A 54 14.05 -14.59 -15.74
N LYS A 55 13.18 -13.90 -15.01
CA LYS A 55 11.77 -13.68 -15.36
C LYS A 55 11.30 -12.29 -14.99
N ASP A 56 10.22 -11.84 -15.62
CA ASP A 56 9.48 -10.68 -15.16
C ASP A 56 8.36 -11.17 -14.22
N LEU A 57 7.97 -10.36 -13.25
CA LEU A 57 6.87 -10.64 -12.33
C LEU A 57 5.72 -9.67 -12.57
N PHE A 58 4.51 -10.22 -12.62
CA PHE A 58 3.26 -9.47 -12.56
C PHE A 58 2.66 -9.66 -11.16
N VAL A 59 2.48 -8.56 -10.44
CA VAL A 59 2.05 -8.59 -9.04
C VAL A 59 0.73 -7.86 -8.91
N THR A 60 -0.32 -8.51 -8.44
CA THR A 60 -1.59 -7.85 -8.15
C THR A 60 -1.82 -7.79 -6.65
N ALA A 61 -1.99 -6.57 -6.15
CA ALA A 61 -2.32 -6.28 -4.77
C ALA A 61 -3.78 -5.82 -4.72
N SER A 62 -4.62 -6.52 -3.98
CA SER A 62 -6.05 -6.15 -3.82
C SER A 62 -6.35 -5.98 -2.35
N PHE A 63 -6.90 -4.83 -1.95
CA PHE A 63 -7.19 -4.54 -0.55
C PHE A 63 -8.48 -3.74 -0.40
N GLU A 64 -9.21 -3.98 0.69
CA GLU A 64 -10.20 -3.04 1.19
C GLU A 64 -9.47 -1.79 1.69
N ALA A 65 -9.88 -0.61 1.26
CA ALA A 65 -9.39 0.66 1.74
C ALA A 65 -10.57 1.46 2.30
N GLY A 66 -10.38 2.02 3.50
CA GLY A 66 -11.37 2.81 4.21
C GLY A 66 -10.88 4.23 4.44
N LEU A 67 -11.78 5.20 4.37
CA LEU A 67 -11.51 6.60 4.69
C LEU A 67 -12.56 7.13 5.65
N TYR A 68 -12.14 7.98 6.58
CA TYR A 68 -12.99 8.81 7.42
C TYR A 68 -12.57 10.26 7.25
N THR A 69 -13.53 11.17 7.07
CA THR A 69 -13.29 12.61 7.16
C THR A 69 -14.47 13.28 7.82
N LEU A 70 -14.15 14.29 8.61
CA LEU A 70 -15.05 15.22 9.27
C LEU A 70 -14.59 16.62 8.92
N THR A 71 -15.53 17.45 8.51
CA THR A 71 -15.35 18.91 8.39
C THR A 71 -16.42 19.58 9.23
N GLU A 72 -16.04 20.60 9.98
CA GLU A 72 -16.94 21.39 10.82
C GLU A 72 -16.84 22.86 10.42
N VAL A 73 -17.97 23.57 10.44
CA VAL A 73 -18.01 25.03 10.30
C VAL A 73 -18.86 25.60 11.45
N PHE A 74 -18.30 26.56 12.17
CA PHE A 74 -18.95 27.37 13.20
C PHE A 74 -19.07 28.82 12.71
N GLY A 75 -20.28 29.39 12.71
CA GLY A 75 -20.56 30.62 11.97
C GLY A 75 -20.41 30.44 10.46
N SER A 76 -20.09 31.50 9.72
CA SER A 76 -19.81 31.41 8.28
C SER A 76 -18.34 31.10 8.02
N GLY A 77 -18.07 30.12 7.17
CA GLY A 77 -16.70 29.69 6.93
C GLY A 77 -16.58 28.54 5.95
N THR A 78 -15.35 28.04 5.81
CA THR A 78 -15.04 26.88 4.99
C THR A 78 -13.98 26.03 5.68
N SER A 79 -14.24 24.73 5.74
CA SER A 79 -13.32 23.71 6.26
C SER A 79 -13.10 22.61 5.22
N ASN A 80 -11.90 22.05 5.21
CA ASN A 80 -11.47 21.02 4.28
C ASN A 80 -10.81 19.86 5.03
N ALA A 81 -11.11 18.63 4.59
CA ALA A 81 -10.49 17.41 5.09
C ALA A 81 -10.07 16.53 3.91
N GLN A 82 -8.84 16.03 3.94
CA GLN A 82 -8.28 15.16 2.92
C GLN A 82 -7.75 13.88 3.56
N ALA A 83 -8.04 12.75 2.92
CA ALA A 83 -7.51 11.46 3.33
C ALA A 83 -7.18 10.62 2.10
N ARG A 84 -5.98 10.02 2.07
CA ARG A 84 -5.51 9.14 1.01
C ARG A 84 -4.88 7.90 1.60
N VAL A 85 -5.28 6.74 1.10
CA VAL A 85 -4.62 5.45 1.37
C VAL A 85 -3.77 5.11 0.16
N GLN A 86 -2.46 4.98 0.35
CA GLN A 86 -1.52 4.57 -0.69
C GLN A 86 -1.01 3.16 -0.43
N VAL A 87 -0.73 2.45 -1.52
CA VAL A 87 -0.16 1.12 -1.52
C VAL A 87 1.06 1.11 -2.44
N ARG A 88 2.10 0.38 -2.06
CA ARG A 88 3.24 0.07 -2.91
C ARG A 88 3.65 -1.38 -2.77
N VAL A 89 4.40 -1.89 -3.74
CA VAL A 89 4.99 -3.23 -3.70
C VAL A 89 6.50 -3.12 -3.61
N LEU A 90 7.09 -3.98 -2.78
CA LEU A 90 8.52 -4.19 -2.67
C LEU A 90 8.88 -5.60 -3.13
N LEU A 91 9.96 -5.73 -3.90
CA LEU A 91 10.65 -6.97 -4.23
C LEU A 91 12.02 -6.94 -3.55
N ASP A 92 12.25 -7.85 -2.60
CA ASP A 92 13.48 -7.93 -1.80
C ASP A 92 13.84 -6.58 -1.14
N GLY A 93 12.82 -5.83 -0.74
CA GLY A 93 12.97 -4.51 -0.11
C GLY A 93 13.11 -3.33 -1.09
N GLN A 94 13.23 -3.58 -2.40
CA GLN A 94 13.26 -2.53 -3.42
C GLN A 94 11.87 -2.28 -3.99
N GLU A 95 11.55 -1.01 -4.26
CA GLU A 95 10.26 -0.62 -4.81
C GLU A 95 10.05 -1.17 -6.23
N VAL A 96 8.82 -1.62 -6.49
CA VAL A 96 8.40 -2.17 -7.79
C VAL A 96 7.56 -1.13 -8.52
N GLU A 97 7.76 -1.00 -9.82
CA GLU A 97 7.01 -0.09 -10.69
C GLU A 97 5.49 -0.37 -10.64
N PRO A 98 4.64 0.67 -10.66
CA PRO A 98 4.97 2.10 -10.83
C PRO A 98 5.30 2.86 -9.53
N GLY A 99 5.57 2.15 -8.43
CA GLY A 99 5.71 2.76 -7.11
C GLY A 99 4.34 3.00 -6.43
N PRO A 100 4.24 3.93 -5.46
CA PRO A 100 3.02 4.19 -4.71
C PRO A 100 1.81 4.57 -5.57
N ILE A 101 0.68 3.87 -5.35
CA ILE A 101 -0.62 4.15 -5.99
C ILE A 101 -1.69 4.36 -4.92
N ALA A 102 -2.61 5.31 -5.16
CA ALA A 102 -3.74 5.56 -4.29
C ALA A 102 -4.84 4.50 -4.46
N TYR A 103 -5.22 3.83 -3.37
CA TYR A 103 -6.33 2.85 -3.34
C TYR A 103 -7.64 3.50 -2.91
N ALA A 104 -7.56 4.57 -2.13
CA ALA A 104 -8.68 5.43 -1.82
C ALA A 104 -8.16 6.85 -1.63
N GLU A 105 -8.92 7.83 -2.11
CA GLU A 105 -8.65 9.23 -1.89
C GLU A 105 -9.97 9.99 -1.74
N ARG A 106 -9.99 10.93 -0.81
CA ARG A 106 -11.10 11.86 -0.65
C ARG A 106 -10.58 13.22 -0.26
N ILE A 107 -11.12 14.23 -0.93
CA ILE A 107 -11.11 15.62 -0.53
C ILE A 107 -12.55 15.99 -0.21
N GLN A 108 -12.79 16.48 1.00
CA GLN A 108 -14.10 16.92 1.47
C GLN A 108 -14.01 18.39 1.85
N THR A 109 -14.86 19.22 1.25
CA THR A 109 -14.97 20.64 1.60
C THR A 109 -16.38 20.93 2.08
N LEU A 110 -16.49 21.62 3.20
CA LEU A 110 -17.74 22.13 3.74
C LEU A 110 -17.64 23.64 3.81
N SER A 111 -18.51 24.32 3.08
CA SER A 111 -18.71 25.77 3.15
C SER A 111 -20.13 26.04 3.59
N ALA A 112 -20.28 26.92 4.58
CA ALA A 112 -21.58 27.30 5.10
C ALA A 112 -21.61 28.80 5.40
N ASP A 113 -22.81 29.38 5.26
CA ASP A 113 -23.12 30.73 5.70
C ASP A 113 -24.16 30.60 6.82
N LEU A 114 -23.71 30.78 8.05
CA LEU A 114 -24.48 30.54 9.26
C LEU A 114 -24.40 31.74 10.19
N THR A 115 -25.37 31.91 11.07
CA THR A 115 -25.26 32.90 12.15
C THR A 115 -24.14 32.53 13.12
N GLU A 116 -23.57 33.51 13.84
CA GLU A 116 -22.38 33.31 14.70
C GLU A 116 -22.55 32.26 15.82
N ALA A 117 -23.77 31.80 16.10
CA ALA A 117 -24.05 30.78 17.10
C ALA A 117 -24.32 29.39 16.50
N GLU A 118 -24.39 29.27 15.18
CA GLU A 118 -24.74 28.04 14.49
C GLU A 118 -23.51 27.22 14.12
N ARG A 119 -23.67 25.90 14.13
CA ARG A 119 -22.62 24.94 13.77
C ARG A 119 -23.17 23.85 12.87
N ILE A 120 -22.36 23.42 11.91
CA ILE A 120 -22.67 22.29 11.06
C ILE A 120 -21.44 21.38 10.93
N GLU A 121 -21.69 20.08 11.07
CA GLU A 121 -20.69 19.03 10.91
C GLU A 121 -21.08 18.16 9.72
N PHE A 122 -20.07 17.80 8.92
CA PHE A 122 -20.24 16.83 7.84
C PHE A 122 -19.23 15.70 7.99
N ILE A 123 -19.75 14.49 8.17
CA ILE A 123 -18.98 13.27 8.40
C ILE A 123 -19.28 12.31 7.27
N LEU A 124 -18.24 11.80 6.59
CA LEU A 124 -18.42 10.56 5.81
C LEU A 124 -17.39 9.51 6.16
N ARG A 125 -17.85 8.28 6.04
CA ARG A 125 -17.09 7.05 6.18
C ARG A 125 -17.34 6.20 4.95
N THR A 126 -16.28 5.80 4.28
CA THR A 126 -16.36 4.96 3.07
C THR A 126 -15.40 3.79 3.22
N VAL A 127 -15.81 2.60 2.78
CA VAL A 127 -14.94 1.45 2.58
C VAL A 127 -15.20 0.91 1.18
N ALA A 128 -14.14 0.69 0.41
CA ALA A 128 -14.21 0.12 -0.93
C ALA A 128 -13.07 -0.87 -1.15
N ALA A 129 -13.27 -1.86 -2.02
CA ALA A 129 -12.19 -2.73 -2.46
C ALA A 129 -11.49 -2.08 -3.66
N ALA A 130 -10.16 -2.01 -3.61
CA ALA A 130 -9.32 -1.54 -4.70
C ALA A 130 -8.29 -2.62 -5.06
N SER A 131 -7.91 -2.66 -6.34
CA SER A 131 -6.91 -3.60 -6.86
C SER A 131 -6.06 -2.89 -7.90
N PHE A 132 -4.76 -3.13 -7.86
CA PHE A 132 -3.82 -2.58 -8.82
C PHE A 132 -2.68 -3.57 -9.07
N SER A 133 -2.08 -3.48 -10.26
CA SER A 133 -1.01 -4.37 -10.70
C SER A 133 0.32 -3.64 -10.84
N TYR A 134 1.38 -4.30 -10.40
CA TYR A 134 2.75 -3.83 -10.35
C TYR A 134 3.62 -4.78 -11.16
N VAL A 135 4.75 -4.28 -11.64
CA VAL A 135 5.60 -5.00 -12.57
C VAL A 135 7.05 -4.95 -12.13
N ALA A 136 7.66 -6.10 -11.89
CA ALA A 136 9.09 -6.21 -11.68
C ALA A 136 9.74 -6.86 -12.90
N VAL A 137 10.68 -6.17 -13.54
CA VAL A 137 11.36 -6.67 -14.74
C VAL A 137 12.64 -7.39 -14.38
N ASP A 138 13.00 -8.39 -15.18
CA ASP A 138 14.35 -8.96 -15.17
C ASP A 138 14.81 -9.54 -13.82
N VAL A 139 13.87 -10.05 -13.02
CA VAL A 139 14.11 -10.66 -11.70
C VAL A 139 15.05 -11.86 -11.84
N PRO A 140 16.18 -11.90 -11.10
CA PRO A 140 17.16 -12.99 -11.16
C PRO A 140 16.59 -14.37 -10.77
N VAL A 141 17.40 -15.41 -10.94
CA VAL A 141 17.06 -16.76 -10.42
C VAL A 141 17.20 -16.75 -8.90
N GLY A 142 16.16 -17.18 -8.19
CA GLY A 142 16.19 -17.20 -6.74
C GLY A 142 14.84 -17.40 -6.08
N VAL A 143 14.82 -17.29 -4.76
CA VAL A 143 13.59 -17.10 -3.99
C VAL A 143 13.55 -15.64 -3.59
N HIS A 144 12.48 -14.96 -3.98
CA HIS A 144 12.28 -13.53 -3.76
C HIS A 144 11.11 -13.29 -2.82
N THR A 145 11.24 -12.27 -1.98
CA THR A 145 10.19 -11.83 -1.07
C THR A 145 9.48 -10.63 -1.67
N VAL A 146 8.18 -10.78 -1.93
CA VAL A 146 7.30 -9.71 -2.41
C VAL A 146 6.45 -9.23 -1.25
N CYS A 147 6.61 -7.98 -0.86
CA CYS A 147 5.84 -7.36 0.23
C CYS A 147 5.02 -6.19 -0.27
N VAL A 148 3.74 -6.16 0.07
CA VAL A 148 2.89 -4.99 -0.07
C VAL A 148 3.04 -4.14 1.17
N GLN A 149 3.25 -2.85 0.98
CA GLN A 149 3.18 -1.85 2.03
C GLN A 149 2.06 -0.86 1.75
N ALA A 150 1.51 -0.28 2.81
CA ALA A 150 0.53 0.77 2.71
C ALA A 150 0.80 1.87 3.72
N ARG A 151 0.36 3.08 3.41
CA ARG A 151 0.40 4.25 4.30
C ARG A 151 -0.86 5.09 4.14
N VAL A 152 -1.08 5.96 5.11
CA VAL A 152 -2.18 6.92 5.13
C VAL A 152 -1.61 8.33 5.13
N ASP A 153 -2.09 9.16 4.22
CA ASP A 153 -1.82 10.60 4.17
C ASP A 153 -3.10 11.36 4.49
N THR A 154 -3.03 12.33 5.40
CA THR A 154 -4.14 13.21 5.75
C THR A 154 -3.71 14.66 5.70
N ASP A 155 -4.60 15.53 5.27
CA ASP A 155 -4.38 16.99 5.19
C ASP A 155 -5.72 17.72 5.37
N GLY A 156 -5.71 19.04 5.52
CA GLY A 156 -6.93 19.83 5.63
C GLY A 156 -6.73 21.24 6.16
N THR A 157 -7.82 22.01 6.17
CA THR A 157 -7.85 23.39 6.66
C THR A 157 -9.14 23.65 7.44
N GLY A 158 -9.13 24.65 8.33
CA GLY A 158 -10.25 24.92 9.23
C GLY A 158 -10.39 23.84 10.30
N ASP A 159 -11.62 23.59 10.76
CA ASP A 159 -11.92 22.56 11.75
C ASP A 159 -12.21 21.22 11.03
N PHE A 160 -11.28 20.27 11.15
CA PHE A 160 -11.38 18.99 10.45
C PHE A 160 -10.74 17.81 11.19
N ARG A 161 -11.14 16.60 10.80
CA ARG A 161 -10.45 15.33 11.13
C ARG A 161 -10.43 14.43 9.91
N ALA A 162 -9.35 13.69 9.71
CA ALA A 162 -9.21 12.77 8.60
C ALA A 162 -8.39 11.54 9.02
N PHE A 163 -8.81 10.35 8.58
CA PHE A 163 -8.12 9.08 8.84
C PHE A 163 -8.33 8.11 7.66
N GLY A 164 -7.44 7.12 7.54
CA GLY A 164 -7.53 6.05 6.56
C GLY A 164 -7.21 4.70 7.21
N ALA A 165 -7.66 3.63 6.56
CA ALA A 165 -7.36 2.26 6.97
C ALA A 165 -7.23 1.34 5.75
N VAL A 166 -6.44 0.29 5.89
CA VAL A 166 -6.39 -0.83 4.95
C VAL A 166 -6.91 -2.09 5.64
N GLY A 167 -7.73 -2.84 4.92
CA GLY A 167 -8.47 -3.98 5.42
C GLY A 167 -7.95 -5.30 4.88
N LYS A 168 -8.89 -6.21 4.63
CA LYS A 168 -8.59 -7.52 4.05
C LYS A 168 -8.01 -7.34 2.65
N GLY A 169 -7.19 -8.29 2.23
CA GLY A 169 -6.66 -8.25 0.89
C GLY A 169 -6.03 -9.54 0.42
N THR A 170 -5.63 -9.52 -0.85
CA THR A 170 -4.92 -10.59 -1.52
C THR A 170 -3.68 -10.03 -2.23
N LEU A 171 -2.63 -10.84 -2.26
CA LEU A 171 -1.45 -10.62 -3.06
C LEU A 171 -1.27 -11.82 -3.97
N THR A 172 -1.30 -11.60 -5.27
CA THR A 172 -0.93 -12.60 -6.28
C THR A 172 0.36 -12.17 -6.95
N VAL A 173 1.26 -13.12 -7.18
CA VAL A 173 2.53 -12.91 -7.86
C VAL A 173 2.65 -13.97 -8.94
N GLU A 174 2.85 -13.56 -10.18
CA GLU A 174 2.90 -14.42 -11.35
C GLU A 174 4.21 -14.22 -12.11
N GLU A 175 4.85 -15.32 -12.53
CA GLU A 175 5.96 -15.27 -13.47
C GLU A 175 5.44 -15.07 -14.89
N VAL A 176 5.85 -13.97 -15.51
CA VAL A 176 5.40 -13.62 -16.87
C VAL A 176 6.59 -13.35 -17.79
N ARG A 177 6.27 -13.17 -19.08
CA ARG A 177 7.18 -12.58 -20.08
C ARG A 177 6.52 -11.30 -20.56
N LEU A 178 7.11 -10.16 -20.26
CA LEU A 178 6.59 -8.88 -20.71
C LEU A 178 7.07 -8.56 -22.13
N ILE A 179 6.26 -7.81 -22.86
CA ILE A 179 6.69 -7.12 -24.08
C ILE A 179 7.42 -5.85 -23.62
N LYS A 180 8.63 -5.62 -24.11
CA LYS A 180 9.50 -4.51 -23.70
C LYS A 180 9.68 -3.56 -24.88
N GLY A 181 9.67 -2.25 -24.62
CA GLY A 181 10.01 -1.23 -25.63
C GLY A 181 8.86 -0.82 -26.58
N GLU A 182 7.62 -1.10 -26.22
CA GLU A 182 6.43 -0.57 -26.90
C GLU A 182 5.81 0.56 -26.05
N ASP A 183 6.45 1.73 -26.03
CA ASP A 183 5.83 2.91 -25.45
C ASP A 183 4.74 3.43 -26.40
N VAL A 184 3.55 3.70 -25.87
CA VAL A 184 2.53 4.42 -26.63
C VAL A 184 3.01 5.86 -26.73
N VAL A 185 3.44 6.27 -27.93
CA VAL A 185 3.75 7.67 -28.20
C VAL A 185 2.49 8.47 -27.90
N ALA A 186 2.53 9.31 -26.86
CA ALA A 186 1.46 10.26 -26.60
C ALA A 186 1.34 11.14 -27.85
N VAL A 187 0.21 11.04 -28.53
CA VAL A 187 -0.12 11.97 -29.61
C VAL A 187 -0.56 13.26 -28.90
N GLU A 188 0.28 14.30 -28.99
CA GLU A 188 -0.07 15.66 -28.53
C GLU A 188 -1.29 16.21 -29.28
#